data_AF-A0AAE3WB38-F1
#
_entry.id   AF-A0AAE3WB38-F1
#
_cell.length_a   1.000
_cell.length_b   1.000
_cell.length_c   1.000
_cell.angle_alpha   90.00
_cell.angle_beta   90.00
_cell.angle_gamma   90.00
#
_symmetry.space_group_name_H-M   'P 1'
#
loop_
_entity.id
_entity.type
_entity.pdbx_description
1 polymer ?
#
loop_
_entity_poly.entity_id
_entity_poly.type
_entity_poly.pdbx_seq_one_letter_code
_entity_poly.pdbx_strand_id
1 'polypeptide(L)' 'MNANQIINMIMRMVMRKAVNKGLDAGLDKIAGRGKTRDEMTPEERQQARAGKQAAKRARQGMKIARRAGRM' A
#
# COMPACT_ATOMS: atom_id res chain seq x y z
N MET A 1 -28.28 18.88 -9.23
CA MET A 1 -27.44 17.67 -9.27
C MET A 1 -26.64 17.72 -10.56
N ASN A 2 -25.33 17.90 -10.48
CA ASN A 2 -24.52 18.11 -11.68
C ASN A 2 -24.06 16.75 -12.22
N ALA A 3 -24.35 16.45 -13.48
CA ALA A 3 -23.81 15.26 -14.17
C ALA A 3 -22.28 15.20 -14.05
N ASN A 4 -21.62 16.36 -14.02
CA ASN A 4 -20.18 16.49 -13.74
C ASN A 4 -19.76 15.94 -12.37
N GLN A 5 -20.60 16.04 -11.33
CA GLN A 5 -20.30 15.47 -10.02
C GLN A 5 -20.37 13.94 -10.06
N ILE A 6 -21.32 13.39 -10.83
CA ILE A 6 -21.46 11.94 -11.02
C ILE A 6 -20.26 11.38 -11.78
N ILE A 7 -19.85 12.03 -12.87
CA ILE A 7 -18.67 11.64 -13.66
C ILE A 7 -17.40 11.71 -12.80
N ASN A 8 -17.23 12.80 -12.05
CA ASN A 8 -16.10 12.95 -11.14
C ASN A 8 -16.09 11.89 -10.03
N MET A 9 -17.25 11.49 -9.52
CA MET A 9 -17.34 10.37 -8.55
C MET A 9 -16.95 9.04 -9.19
N ILE A 10 -17.45 8.75 -10.39
CA ILE A 10 -17.15 7.49 -11.10
C ILE A 10 -15.67 7.41 -11.42
N MET A 11 -15.08 8.46 -12.02
CA MET A 11 -13.65 8.49 -12.32
C MET A 11 -12.79 8.34 -11.06
N ARG A 12 -13.17 8.99 -9.96
CA ARG A 12 -12.48 8.82 -8.66
C ARG A 12 -12.62 7.40 -8.12
N MET A 13 -13.79 6.78 -8.25
CA MET A 13 -13.99 5.39 -7.84
C MET A 13 -13.19 4.40 -8.68
N VAL A 14 -13.17 4.58 -10.00
CA VAL A 14 -12.43 3.75 -10.93
C VAL A 14 -10.93 3.90 -10.67
N MET A 15 -10.41 5.13 -10.58
CA MET A 15 -9.00 5.32 -10.25
C MET A 15 -8.64 4.79 -8.88
N ARG A 16 -9.49 4.98 -7.86
CA ARG A 16 -9.22 4.42 -6.52
C ARG A 16 -9.21 2.89 -6.55
N LYS A 17 -10.14 2.25 -7.28
CA LYS A 17 -10.16 0.78 -7.43
C LYS A 17 -9.00 0.27 -8.29
N ALA A 18 -8.62 0.98 -9.35
CA ALA A 18 -7.54 0.61 -10.25
C ALA A 18 -6.17 0.78 -9.58
N VAL A 19 -5.96 1.86 -8.82
CA VAL A 19 -4.74 2.07 -8.04
C VAL A 19 -4.68 1.07 -6.89
N ASN A 20 -5.76 0.85 -6.15
CA ASN A 20 -5.76 -0.16 -5.08
C ASN A 20 -5.49 -1.56 -5.64
N LYS A 21 -6.24 -2.01 -6.66
CA LYS A 21 -6.00 -3.31 -7.28
C LYS A 21 -4.68 -3.40 -8.03
N GLY A 22 -4.21 -2.32 -8.63
CA GLY A 22 -2.97 -2.27 -9.41
C GLY A 22 -1.72 -2.22 -8.53
N LEU A 23 -1.79 -1.54 -7.39
CA LEU A 23 -0.77 -1.61 -6.35
C LEU A 23 -0.83 -2.93 -5.60
N ASP A 24 -2.01 -3.45 -5.26
CA ASP A 24 -2.13 -4.74 -4.57
C ASP A 24 -1.70 -5.89 -5.49
N ALA A 25 -2.10 -5.90 -6.76
CA ALA A 25 -1.64 -6.90 -7.74
C ALA A 25 -0.19 -6.65 -8.17
N GLY A 26 0.27 -5.40 -8.21
CA GLY A 26 1.66 -5.04 -8.50
C GLY A 26 2.58 -5.44 -7.36
N LEU A 27 2.23 -5.14 -6.12
CA LEU A 27 2.91 -5.64 -4.94
C LEU A 27 2.73 -7.13 -4.76
N ASP A 28 1.60 -7.76 -5.05
CA ASP A 28 1.54 -9.22 -5.03
C ASP A 28 2.37 -9.84 -6.14
N LYS A 29 2.52 -9.21 -7.31
CA LYS A 29 3.37 -9.74 -8.37
C LYS A 29 4.87 -9.47 -8.13
N ILE A 30 5.20 -8.38 -7.44
CA ILE A 30 6.57 -7.96 -7.10
C ILE A 30 7.02 -8.51 -5.73
N ALA A 31 6.11 -8.68 -4.79
CA ALA A 31 6.33 -9.10 -3.41
C ALA A 31 5.67 -10.45 -3.06
N GLY A 32 4.91 -11.05 -3.97
CA GLY A 32 4.03 -12.19 -3.71
C GLY A 32 4.03 -13.25 -4.81
N ARG A 33 5.18 -13.91 -5.01
CA ARG A 33 5.12 -15.33 -4.72
C ARG A 33 4.98 -15.41 -3.20
N GLY A 34 3.73 -15.38 -2.72
CA GLY A 34 3.36 -15.32 -1.31
C GLY A 34 3.72 -16.62 -0.59
N LYS A 35 5.01 -16.90 -0.44
CA LYS A 35 5.53 -17.95 0.41
C LYS A 35 5.17 -17.58 1.85
N THR A 36 4.53 -18.50 2.56
CA THR A 36 4.37 -18.38 4.01
C THR A 36 5.77 -18.24 4.65
N ARG A 37 5.89 -17.72 5.88
CA ARG A 37 7.22 -17.55 6.55
C ARG A 37 8.05 -18.85 6.55
N ASP A 38 7.38 -19.99 6.42
CA ASP A 38 7.94 -21.33 6.37
C ASP A 38 8.45 -21.75 4.98
N GLU A 39 8.00 -21.12 3.89
CA GLU A 39 8.43 -21.43 2.53
C GLU A 39 9.48 -20.44 1.96
N MET A 40 9.77 -19.36 2.70
CA MET A 40 10.78 -18.36 2.33
C MET A 40 12.20 -18.87 2.61
N THR A 41 13.11 -18.68 1.65
CA THR A 41 14.54 -18.89 1.89
C THR A 41 15.08 -17.89 2.92
N PRO A 42 16.22 -18.17 3.57
CA PRO A 42 16.83 -17.25 4.53
C PRO A 42 17.10 -15.85 3.94
N GLU A 43 17.47 -15.74 2.66
CA GLU A 43 17.69 -14.44 2.00
C GLU A 43 16.37 -13.69 1.78
N GLU A 44 15.32 -14.37 1.30
CA GLU A 44 13.98 -13.78 1.11
C GLU A 44 13.43 -13.23 2.45
N ARG A 45 13.70 -13.95 3.54
CA ARG A 45 13.30 -13.54 4.90
C ARG A 45 14.04 -12.28 5.37
N GLN A 46 15.31 -12.10 5.00
CA GLN A 46 16.06 -10.88 5.33
C GLN A 46 15.54 -9.67 4.56
N GLN A 47 15.28 -9.83 3.25
CA GLN A 47 14.70 -8.75 2.44
C GLN A 47 13.31 -8.35 2.95
N ALA A 48 12.46 -9.32 3.29
CA ALA A 48 11.16 -9.05 3.89
C ALA A 48 11.27 -8.34 5.25
N ARG A 49 12.28 -8.68 6.08
CA ARG A 49 12.54 -7.98 7.35
C ARG A 49 13.01 -6.54 7.12
N ALA A 50 13.90 -6.31 6.16
CA ALA A 50 14.36 -4.96 5.80
C ALA A 50 13.19 -4.09 5.30
N GLY A 51 12.35 -4.64 4.41
CA GLY A 51 11.13 -3.97 3.94
C GLY A 51 10.15 -3.65 5.07
N LYS A 52 9.93 -4.60 6.00
CA LYS A 52 9.08 -4.38 7.18
C LYS A 52 9.62 -3.29 8.11
N GLN A 53 10.94 -3.22 8.32
CA GLN A 53 11.56 -2.18 9.13
C GLN A 53 11.41 -0.79 8.49
N ALA A 54 11.65 -0.68 7.17
CA ALA A 54 11.43 0.55 6.43
C ALA A 54 9.96 1.01 6.52
N ALA A 55 9.02 0.09 6.30
CA ALA A 55 7.59 0.36 6.44
C ALA A 55 7.20 0.79 7.88
N LYS A 56 7.83 0.20 8.91
CA LYS A 56 7.58 0.56 10.32
C LYS A 56 8.03 1.99 10.63
N ARG A 57 9.23 2.38 10.16
CA ARG A 57 9.75 3.76 10.30
C ARG A 57 8.87 4.77 9.56
N ALA A 58 8.46 4.46 8.32
CA ALA A 58 7.55 5.30 7.56
C ALA A 58 6.20 5.48 8.28
N ARG A 59 5.62 4.40 8.85
CA ARG A 59 4.38 4.48 9.65
C ARG A 59 4.53 5.34 10.89
N GLN A 60 5.69 5.31 11.55
CA GLN A 60 5.97 6.17 12.71
C GLN A 60 6.03 7.64 12.32
N GLY A 61 6.77 7.97 11.25
CA GLY A 61 6.82 9.35 10.71
C GLY A 61 5.43 9.86 10.30
N MET A 62 4.65 9.03 9.60
CA MET A 62 3.26 9.37 9.25
C MET A 62 2.37 9.59 10.47
N LYS A 63 2.52 8.80 11.55
CA LYS A 63 1.74 9.00 12.78
C LYS A 63 2.06 10.34 13.43
N ILE A 64 3.32 10.76 13.42
CA ILE A 64 3.75 12.06 13.94
C ILE A 64 3.19 13.17 13.07
N ALA A 65 3.37 13.08 11.75
CA ALA A 65 2.83 14.05 10.79
C ALA A 65 1.31 14.22 10.93
N ARG A 66 0.56 13.12 11.10
CA ARG A 66 -0.90 13.14 11.33
C ARG A 66 -1.32 13.75 12.67
N ARG A 67 -0.46 13.72 13.68
CA ARG A 67 -0.73 14.36 14.99
C ARG A 67 -0.38 15.85 14.92
N ALA A 68 0.74 16.20 14.29
CA ALA A 68 1.16 17.57 14.06
C ALA A 68 0.17 18.34 13.18
N GLY A 69 -0.36 17.73 12.12
CA GLY A 69 -1.38 18.35 11.26
C GLY A 69 -2.82 18.28 11.80
N ARG A 70 -3.03 17.73 13.00
CA ARG A 70 -4.33 17.74 13.70
C ARG A 70 -4.38 18.72 14.88
N MET A 71 -3.24 19.25 15.28
CA MET A 71 -3.14 20.41 16.18
C MET A 71 -3.09 21.68 15.33
#